data_AF-A0A848HMQ8-F1
#
_entry.id   AF-A0A848HMQ8-F1
#
_cell.length_a   1.000
_cell.length_b   1.000
_cell.length_c   1.000
_cell.angle_alpha   90.00
_cell.angle_beta   90.00
_cell.angle_gamma   90.00
#
_symmetry.space_group_name_H-M   'P 1'
#
loop_
_entity.id
_entity.type
_entity.pdbx_description
1 polymer ?
#
loop_
_entity_poly.entity_id
_entity_poly.type
_entity_poly.pdbx_seq_one_letter_code
_entity_poly.pdbx_strand_id
1 'polypeptide(L)'
;MEHISHIAYIPPPQDENTKSERHYAVVLGIRSDLDRGDVLPYKFEIIINGIISINRKARDQVREIDDMAVKYGYTMLYGQIRERLSGLTSRMRKGTLILPTMSFMDETFPLPPLEDSNDDQTAIGQTPV
;
A
#
# COMPACT_ATOMS: atom_id res chain seq x y z
N MET A 1 -6.75 1.66 -19.03
CA MET A 1 -5.51 1.12 -18.41
C MET A 1 -5.23 2.03 -17.24
N GLU A 2 -5.74 1.64 -16.08
CA GLU A 2 -5.59 2.37 -14.83
C GLU A 2 -4.14 2.21 -14.36
N HIS A 3 -3.48 3.31 -14.02
CA HIS A 3 -2.03 3.35 -13.83
C HIS A 3 -1.69 3.85 -12.43
N ILE A 4 -1.74 2.98 -11.41
CA ILE A 4 -1.41 3.39 -10.02
C ILE A 4 -0.77 2.19 -9.32
N SER A 5 0.45 2.27 -8.80
CA SER A 5 0.72 2.78 -7.45
C SER A 5 2.23 2.68 -7.14
N HIS A 6 2.76 3.65 -6.37
CA HIS A 6 4.12 3.61 -5.82
C HIS A 6 4.03 3.16 -4.36
N ILE A 7 4.74 2.08 -4.01
CA ILE A 7 4.80 1.56 -2.64
C ILE A 7 6.09 2.06 -2.02
N ALA A 8 6.00 2.74 -0.88
CA ALA A 8 7.15 3.11 -0.07
C ALA A 8 7.10 2.32 1.24
N TYR A 9 8.07 1.43 1.43
CA TYR A 9 8.32 0.83 2.74
C TYR A 9 8.81 1.93 3.68
N ILE A 10 8.11 2.14 4.79
CA ILE A 10 8.56 3.02 5.87
C ILE A 10 8.92 2.09 7.03
N PRO A 11 10.22 1.88 7.32
CA PRO A 11 10.61 1.08 8.48
C PRO A 11 10.06 1.76 9.75
N PRO A 12 9.52 0.98 10.70
CA PRO A 12 9.06 1.54 11.96
C PRO A 12 10.23 2.13 12.76
N PRO A 13 9.98 3.14 13.62
CA PRO A 13 10.95 3.56 14.61
C PRO A 13 11.35 2.34 15.47
N GLN A 14 12.65 2.10 15.64
CA GLN A 14 13.17 0.95 16.36
C GLN A 14 12.83 1.06 17.86
N ASP A 15 11.76 0.39 18.27
CA ASP A 15 11.54 0.02 19.68
C ASP A 15 12.02 -1.42 19.87
N GLU A 16 13.02 -1.60 20.76
CA GLU A 16 13.72 -2.87 21.01
C GLU A 16 12.83 -4.03 21.53
N ASN A 17 11.52 -3.83 21.72
CA ASN A 17 10.64 -4.82 22.35
C ASN A 17 9.59 -5.49 21.42
N THR A 18 9.54 -5.14 20.13
CA THR A 18 8.52 -5.68 19.20
C THR A 18 9.14 -6.45 18.03
N LYS A 19 9.80 -7.57 18.32
CA LYS A 19 10.48 -8.42 17.30
C LYS A 19 9.54 -9.09 16.28
N SER A 20 8.22 -8.85 16.33
CA SER A 20 7.21 -9.57 15.55
C SER A 20 6.22 -8.71 14.77
N GLU A 21 6.28 -7.37 14.79
CA GLU A 21 5.31 -6.54 14.07
C GLU A 21 6.00 -5.76 12.93
N ARG A 22 5.45 -5.85 11.72
CA ARG A 22 5.90 -5.06 10.57
C ARG A 22 4.81 -4.07 10.17
N HIS A 23 5.21 -2.82 9.99
CA HIS A 23 4.33 -1.74 9.54
C HIS A 23 4.63 -1.39 8.09
N TYR A 24 3.58 -1.16 7.30
CA TYR A 24 3.65 -0.79 5.89
C TYR A 24 2.83 0.46 5.65
N ALA A 25 3.43 1.45 4.98
CA ALA A 25 2.69 2.56 4.42
C ALA A 25 2.20 2.17 3.02
N VAL A 26 0.90 2.14 2.84
CA VAL A 26 0.26 1.78 1.58
C VAL A 26 -0.44 3.00 1.03
N VAL A 27 -0.19 3.33 -0.24
CA VAL A 27 -0.79 4.47 -0.93
C VAL A 27 -1.49 3.99 -2.18
N LEU A 28 -2.77 4.31 -2.29
CA LEU A 28 -3.59 4.02 -3.46
C LEU A 28 -4.16 5.32 -4.01
N GLY A 29 -3.88 5.59 -5.27
CA GLY A 29 -4.59 6.62 -6.04
C GLY A 29 -5.66 5.98 -6.92
N ILE A 30 -6.66 6.76 -7.34
CA ILE A 30 -7.54 6.50 -8.50
C ILE A 30 -7.78 7.83 -9.21
N ARG A 31 -7.66 7.85 -10.55
CA ARG A 31 -7.90 9.04 -11.38
C ARG A 31 -8.80 8.68 -12.56
N SER A 32 -9.77 9.54 -12.88
CA SER A 32 -10.53 9.40 -14.12
C SER A 32 -9.82 10.06 -15.30
N ASP A 33 -9.59 9.28 -16.37
CA ASP A 33 -9.02 9.78 -17.63
C ASP A 33 -10.14 10.31 -18.55
N LEU A 34 -9.92 11.47 -19.18
CA LEU A 34 -10.92 12.15 -20.02
C LEU A 34 -10.86 11.80 -21.53
N ASP A 35 -9.80 11.14 -22.00
CA ASP A 35 -9.53 11.02 -23.44
C ASP A 35 -10.16 9.80 -24.12
N ARG A 36 -10.79 8.89 -23.38
CA ARG A 36 -11.64 7.84 -23.95
C ARG A 36 -13.09 8.25 -23.79
N GLY A 37 -13.82 8.31 -24.90
CA GLY A 37 -15.19 8.82 -25.02
C GLY A 37 -16.29 8.17 -24.16
N ASP A 38 -15.94 7.37 -23.14
CA ASP A 38 -16.82 6.97 -22.05
C ASP A 38 -16.76 8.03 -20.95
N VAL A 39 -17.61 9.04 -21.10
CA VAL A 39 -17.69 10.21 -20.23
C VAL A 39 -18.16 9.79 -18.85
N LEU A 40 -17.23 9.42 -17.96
CA LEU A 40 -17.52 9.33 -16.53
C LEU A 40 -18.21 10.63 -16.09
N PRO A 41 -19.30 10.56 -15.30
CA PRO A 41 -20.08 11.74 -14.95
C PRO A 41 -19.25 12.78 -14.18
N TYR A 42 -18.16 12.36 -13.54
CA TYR A 42 -17.29 13.20 -12.73
C TYR A 42 -15.82 13.04 -13.12
N LYS A 43 -15.10 14.17 -13.12
CA LYS A 43 -13.64 14.19 -13.07
C LYS A 43 -13.22 14.10 -11.60
N PHE A 44 -12.41 13.12 -11.25
CA PHE A 44 -11.92 12.98 -9.89
C PHE A 44 -10.52 12.38 -9.87
N GLU A 45 -9.80 12.73 -8.80
CA GLU A 45 -8.55 12.13 -8.40
C GLU A 45 -8.66 11.94 -6.89
N ILE A 46 -8.46 10.70 -6.44
CA ILE A 46 -8.53 10.34 -5.04
C ILE A 46 -7.23 9.64 -4.70
N ILE A 47 -6.54 10.15 -3.69
CA ILE A 47 -5.35 9.52 -3.12
C ILE A 47 -5.68 9.20 -1.67
N ILE A 48 -5.53 7.95 -1.29
CA ILE A 48 -5.69 7.48 0.08
C ILE A 48 -4.39 6.81 0.52
N ASN A 49 -4.01 7.10 1.76
CA ASN A 49 -2.88 6.49 2.44
C ASN A 49 -3.38 5.72 3.66
N GLY A 50 -2.73 4.61 3.95
CA GLY A 50 -3.01 3.80 5.14
C GLY A 50 -1.74 3.19 5.70
N ILE A 51 -1.75 2.95 7.00
CA ILE A 51 -0.70 2.19 7.67
C ILE A 51 -1.27 0.82 8.01
N ILE A 52 -0.56 -0.23 7.63
CA ILE A 52 -0.96 -1.62 7.86
C ILE A 52 0.09 -2.28 8.71
N SER A 53 -0.35 -2.85 9.82
CA SER A 53 0.51 -3.65 10.69
C SER A 53 0.22 -5.13 10.45
N ILE A 54 1.26 -5.92 10.24
CA ILE A 54 1.16 -7.38 10.19
C ILE A 54 1.98 -7.96 11.34
N ASN A 55 1.30 -8.74 12.18
CA ASN A 55 1.93 -9.55 13.20
C ASN A 55 2.49 -10.83 12.57
N ARG A 56 3.81 -10.93 12.54
CA ARG A 56 4.57 -12.04 11.98
C ARG A 56 4.55 -13.24 12.92
N LYS A 57 4.21 -14.42 12.39
CA LYS A 57 4.49 -15.70 13.04
C LYS A 57 5.89 -16.19 12.68
N ALA A 58 6.48 -17.00 13.56
CA ALA A 58 7.86 -17.48 13.44
C ALA A 58 8.19 -18.25 12.13
N ARG A 59 7.17 -18.74 11.40
CA ARG A 59 7.34 -19.48 10.14
C ARG A 59 7.09 -18.66 8.88
N ASP A 60 6.64 -17.42 9.01
CA ASP A 60 6.24 -16.62 7.86
C ASP A 60 7.47 -16.10 7.12
N GLN A 61 7.48 -16.33 5.80
CA GLN A 61 8.52 -15.80 4.92
C GLN A 61 8.29 -14.31 4.73
N VAL A 62 9.36 -13.51 4.86
CA VAL A 62 9.27 -12.03 4.76
C VAL A 62 8.58 -11.59 3.47
N ARG A 63 8.95 -12.19 2.34
CA ARG A 63 8.38 -11.87 1.03
C ARG A 63 6.89 -12.18 0.90
N GLU A 64 6.40 -13.21 1.59
CA GLU A 64 4.98 -13.56 1.63
C GLU A 64 4.20 -12.53 2.44
N ILE A 65 4.76 -12.05 3.56
CA ILE A 65 4.17 -10.99 4.38
C ILE A 65 4.10 -9.67 3.60
N ASP A 66 5.17 -9.33 2.87
CA ASP A 66 5.21 -8.11 2.06
C ASP A 66 4.15 -8.15 0.94
N ASP A 67 4.02 -9.28 0.22
CA ASP A 67 2.98 -9.47 -0.80
C ASP A 67 1.57 -9.39 -0.20
N MET A 68 1.36 -10.01 0.98
CA MET A 68 0.10 -9.88 1.72
C MET A 68 -0.20 -8.43 2.09
N ALA A 69 0.77 -7.69 2.62
CA ALA A 69 0.58 -6.29 3.02
C ALA A 69 0.07 -5.43 1.87
N VAL A 70 0.63 -5.65 0.68
CA VAL A 70 0.23 -4.91 -0.53
C VAL A 70 -1.18 -5.31 -0.97
N LYS A 71 -1.45 -6.61 -1.16
CA LYS A 71 -2.73 -7.10 -1.69
C LYS A 71 -3.90 -6.77 -0.77
N TYR A 72 -3.76 -7.06 0.53
CA TYR A 72 -4.78 -6.73 1.51
C TYR A 72 -4.89 -5.22 1.72
N GLY A 73 -3.77 -4.50 1.66
CA GLY A 73 -3.77 -3.05 1.77
C GLY A 73 -4.54 -2.35 0.67
N TYR A 74 -4.27 -2.68 -0.59
CA TYR A 74 -5.04 -2.14 -1.70
C TYR A 74 -6.49 -2.55 -1.65
N THR A 75 -6.80 -3.78 -1.23
CA THR A 75 -8.19 -4.20 -1.04
C THR A 75 -8.92 -3.32 -0.02
N MET A 76 -8.31 -3.04 1.13
CA MET A 76 -8.89 -2.17 2.16
C MET A 76 -9.03 -0.72 1.69
N LEU A 77 -7.97 -0.17 1.11
CA LEU A 77 -7.94 1.21 0.63
C LEU A 77 -8.93 1.45 -0.52
N TYR A 78 -9.04 0.50 -1.46
CA TYR A 78 -10.01 0.56 -2.57
C TYR A 78 -11.45 0.54 -2.07
N GLY A 79 -11.74 -0.30 -1.07
CA GLY A 79 -13.04 -0.32 -0.39
C GLY A 79 -13.41 1.05 0.16
N GLN A 80 -12.46 1.72 0.83
CA GLN A 80 -12.66 3.08 1.33
C GLN A 80 -12.85 4.10 0.20
N ILE A 81 -12.06 4.06 -0.87
CA ILE A 81 -12.25 4.99 -2.00
C ILE A 81 -13.66 4.83 -2.59
N ARG A 82 -14.12 3.59 -2.79
CA ARG A 82 -15.45 3.30 -3.35
C ARG A 82 -16.57 3.83 -2.45
N GLU A 83 -16.47 3.64 -1.14
CA GLU A 83 -17.43 4.18 -0.16
C GLU A 83 -17.43 5.72 -0.20
N ARG A 84 -16.24 6.33 -0.15
CA ARG A 84 -16.07 7.79 -0.13
C ARG A 84 -16.58 8.44 -1.41
N LEU A 85 -16.27 7.87 -2.58
CA LEU A 85 -16.73 8.39 -3.86
C LEU A 85 -18.26 8.28 -3.99
N SER A 86 -18.83 7.15 -3.60
CA SER A 86 -20.29 6.95 -3.59
C SER A 86 -20.99 7.95 -2.66
N GLY A 87 -20.50 8.08 -1.42
CA GLY A 87 -21.01 9.03 -0.46
C GLY A 87 -20.92 10.48 -0.95
N LEU A 88 -19.78 10.87 -1.51
CA LEU A 88 -19.53 12.22 -2.04
C LEU A 88 -20.45 12.55 -3.22
N THR A 89 -20.63 11.60 -4.14
CA THR A 89 -21.43 11.80 -5.36
C THR A 89 -22.93 11.61 -5.14
N SER A 90 -23.35 11.02 -4.02
CA SER A 90 -24.77 10.73 -3.72
C SER A 90 -25.71 11.94 -3.80
N ARG A 91 -25.20 13.13 -3.48
CA ARG A 91 -25.97 14.40 -3.49
C ARG A 91 -25.59 15.31 -4.66
N MET A 92 -24.75 14.84 -5.57
CA MET A 92 -24.31 15.61 -6.72
C MET A 92 -25.33 15.53 -7.86
N ARG A 93 -25.29 16.54 -8.75
CA ARG A 93 -26.29 16.72 -9.83
C ARG A 93 -26.43 15.51 -10.77
N LYS A 94 -25.36 14.75 -11.01
CA LYS A 94 -25.39 13.59 -11.92
C LYS A 94 -25.62 12.25 -11.18
N GLY A 95 -25.96 12.31 -9.89
CA GLY A 95 -26.22 11.13 -9.05
C GLY A 95 -24.96 10.43 -8.55
N THR A 96 -25.18 9.34 -7.83
CA THR A 96 -24.12 8.51 -7.22
C THR A 96 -23.27 7.83 -8.29
N LEU A 97 -21.95 7.93 -8.15
CA LEU A 97 -20.97 7.14 -8.88
C LEU A 97 -20.48 5.99 -7.99
N ILE A 98 -20.66 4.77 -8.47
CA ILE A 98 -20.21 3.56 -7.78
C ILE A 98 -19.07 2.95 -8.60
N LEU A 99 -17.91 2.77 -7.98
CA LEU A 99 -16.80 2.06 -8.60
C LEU A 99 -17.09 0.55 -8.68
N PRO A 100 -16.63 -0.15 -9.74
CA PRO A 100 -16.77 -1.59 -9.83
C PRO A 100 -16.03 -2.31 -8.69
N THR A 101 -16.34 -3.57 -8.45
CA THR A 101 -15.52 -4.40 -7.55
C THR A 101 -14.23 -4.77 -8.28
N MET A 102 -13.09 -4.60 -7.60
CA MET A 102 -11.76 -4.98 -8.09
C MET A 102 -11.12 -5.97 -7.11
N SER A 103 -10.36 -6.93 -7.63
CA SER A 103 -9.57 -7.87 -6.83
C SER A 103 -8.09 -7.62 -7.11
N PHE A 104 -7.31 -7.44 -6.05
CA PHE A 104 -5.85 -7.28 -6.14
C PHE A 104 -5.11 -8.59 -5.84
N MET A 105 -5.83 -9.69 -5.61
CA MET A 105 -5.23 -10.96 -5.15
C MET A 105 -4.37 -11.65 -6.21
N ASP A 106 -4.76 -11.50 -7.47
CA ASP A 106 -4.08 -12.09 -8.63
C ASP A 106 -3.06 -11.13 -9.27
N GLU A 107 -2.97 -9.89 -8.77
CA GLU A 107 -2.03 -8.89 -9.29
C GLU A 107 -0.65 -9.06 -8.64
N THR A 108 0.38 -8.86 -9.46
CA THR A 108 1.78 -8.86 -9.01
C THR A 108 2.24 -7.42 -8.90
N PHE A 109 2.58 -7.00 -7.69
CA PHE A 109 3.10 -5.67 -7.42
C PHE A 109 4.62 -5.70 -7.26
N PRO A 110 5.34 -4.69 -7.76
CA PRO A 110 6.77 -4.58 -7.50
C PRO A 110 6.97 -4.33 -5.99
N LEU A 111 7.51 -5.32 -5.30
CA LEU A 111 7.92 -5.19 -3.91
C LEU A 111 9.28 -4.47 -3.85
N PRO A 112 9.54 -3.67 -2.80
CA PRO A 112 10.86 -3.11 -2.57
C PRO A 112 11.91 -4.24 -2.45
N PRO A 113 13.17 -3.98 -2.85
CA PRO A 113 14.25 -4.95 -2.66
C PRO A 113 14.34 -5.38 -1.18
N LEU A 114 14.57 -6.66 -0.95
CA LEU A 114 14.87 -7.15 0.40
C LEU A 114 16.18 -6.49 0.83
N GLU A 115 16.15 -5.67 1.88
CA GLU A 115 17.37 -5.24 2.54
C GLU A 115 18.01 -6.48 3.18
N ASP A 116 19.04 -7.02 2.53
CA ASP A 116 19.91 -8.03 3.13
C ASP A 116 20.54 -7.41 4.38
N SER A 117 20.11 -7.87 5.55
CA SER A 117 20.81 -7.64 6.81
C SER A 117 22.16 -8.35 6.74
N ASN A 118 23.16 -7.69 6.15
CA ASN A 118 24.56 -8.09 6.26
C ASN A 118 25.09 -7.64 7.63
N ASP A 119 25.54 -8.64 8.39
CA ASP A 119 26.28 -8.54 9.63
C ASP A 119 27.49 -7.60 9.50
N ASP A 120 27.62 -6.64 10.41
CA ASP A 120 28.94 -6.18 10.88
C ASP A 120 28.97 -6.17 12.41
N GLN A 121 29.04 -7.37 12.98
CA GLN A 121 29.80 -7.58 14.20
C GLN A 121 31.08 -8.30 13.78
N THR A 122 32.20 -7.59 13.59
CA THR A 122 33.52 -7.86 14.23
C THR A 122 34.55 -6.83 13.75
N ALA A 123 34.79 -5.77 14.54
CA ALA A 123 36.08 -5.08 14.58
C ALA A 123 36.24 -4.27 15.89
N ILE A 124 36.39 -4.98 17.01
CA ILE A 124 37.11 -4.47 18.16
C ILE A 124 38.61 -4.44 17.81
N GLY A 125 39.23 -3.26 17.85
CA GLY A 125 40.66 -3.14 18.16
C GLY A 125 41.52 -2.25 17.25
N GLN A 126 42.07 -1.22 17.90
CA GLN A 126 43.40 -0.62 17.70
C GLN A 126 43.50 0.66 16.85
N THR A 127 43.43 1.78 17.57
CA THR A 127 44.24 2.99 17.30
C THR A 127 45.73 2.64 17.37
N PRO A 128 46.57 3.30 16.56
CA PRO A 128 47.84 3.76 17.07
C PRO A 128 48.02 5.28 16.91
N VAL A 129 48.86 5.76 17.82
CA VAL A 129 49.26 7.13 18.19
C VAL A 129 49.72 7.99 17.02
#